data_AF-A0A1X2ID00-F1
#
_entry.id   AF-A0A1X2ID00-F1
#
_cell.length_a   1.000
_cell.length_b   1.000
_cell.length_c   1.000
_cell.angle_alpha   90.00
_cell.angle_beta   90.00
_cell.angle_gamma   90.00
#
_symmetry.space_group_name_H-M   'P 1'
#
loop_
_entity.id
_entity.type
_entity.pdbx_description
1 polymer ?
#
loop_
_entity_poly.entity_id
_entity_poly.type
_entity_poly.pdbx_seq_one_letter_code
_entity_poly.pdbx_strand_id
1 'polypeptide(L)'
;MDNNKVTNIDTTVPEERTIPMTATTSTDLPLENSTHGNGGGDQTKKNSALQLPLPSNEKVSSATASDPGYAENIQVTGDVESTKCYEYDYSDEQEQQQQREKKDRSLGALYSRYRCWCHLVMWVIFTGFLAAAYALQVPKGYNQENLILGLIYAWFCLFMLFNYIPTTVVTKPCGKLIHVVCSPFMRLSPLIRTLLYVALVTVVMVATVFSLPEKAESTRIQRVISLFGMGVFIAMLVISSKHRRSINWNTISGGMLLQFLLALFVFRSSAGHDIFQWASDFAQGYLSKAYFGTSFVFGDTVANASVFAVSVFPSLIFFAATVQILYYFGALQWLLGKCSFVFTSLLGISGAEAVVAVASPFLGQGENALLIKPYLPVLTDAELHQVMTSGFATISGSVLYGYIRIGVDGGSLLTSCIMSIPCSIVVSKLRYPETESPVTMNTIHVPEEEEKANNILDAASKGAGIGLTIVLSMAANLITLLALLYAVNAGLTWIGNFLTIENLTLQLITGYIFVPISWLMGIENKDVVPVGQLLALKIWANEFVAYQEMKTTYADLLSERSRIIATYALCGFANLGSIGLQVSVLGGLAKSRTGAISSLAVSAMLCGAMSTWISACLAGMLL
;
A
#
# COMPACT_ATOMS: atom_id res chain seq x y z
N MET A 1 3.68 2.64 61.89
CA MET A 1 2.64 3.64 62.16
C MET A 1 1.54 3.39 61.16
N ASP A 2 0.41 2.98 61.69
CA ASP A 2 -0.62 2.25 60.97
C ASP A 2 -1.77 3.19 60.61
N ASN A 3 -2.48 2.90 59.51
CA ASN A 3 -3.84 2.39 59.66
C ASN A 3 -4.43 1.90 58.33
N ASN A 4 -5.15 0.79 58.40
CA ASN A 4 -6.04 0.35 57.33
C ASN A 4 -7.30 1.23 57.28
N LYS A 5 -7.92 1.32 56.11
CA LYS A 5 -9.38 1.26 56.02
C LYS A 5 -9.83 0.61 54.72
N VAL A 6 -10.61 -0.47 54.86
CA VAL A 6 -11.25 -1.22 53.78
C VAL A 6 -12.74 -0.88 53.81
N THR A 7 -13.37 -0.79 52.64
CA THR A 7 -14.83 -0.80 52.48
C THR A 7 -15.19 -1.68 51.28
N ASN A 8 -15.79 -2.84 51.55
CA ASN A 8 -16.44 -3.67 50.55
C ASN A 8 -17.76 -3.02 50.09
N ILE A 9 -18.22 -3.36 48.90
CA ILE A 9 -19.63 -3.29 48.51
C ILE A 9 -19.98 -4.63 47.84
N ASP A 10 -21.10 -5.22 48.23
CA ASP A 10 -21.44 -6.62 47.93
C ASP A 10 -21.97 -6.86 46.50
N THR A 11 -21.81 -8.10 46.06
CA THR A 11 -22.46 -8.67 44.87
C THR A 11 -23.89 -9.12 45.18
N THR A 12 -24.86 -8.79 44.33
CA THR A 12 -26.21 -9.38 44.37
C THR A 12 -26.62 -9.93 43.01
N VAL A 13 -26.74 -11.26 42.91
CA VAL A 13 -27.30 -11.98 41.76
C VAL A 13 -28.79 -12.25 42.02
N PRO A 14 -29.67 -12.17 41.00
CA PRO A 14 -30.97 -12.83 41.02
C PRO A 14 -30.93 -14.16 40.24
N GLU A 15 -31.35 -15.25 40.90
CA GLU A 15 -31.47 -16.59 40.30
C GLU A 15 -32.75 -16.78 39.47
N GLU A 16 -32.84 -17.97 38.86
CA GLU A 16 -33.83 -18.42 37.88
C GLU A 16 -35.33 -18.27 38.26
N ARG A 17 -36.17 -18.32 37.22
CA ARG A 17 -37.48 -18.98 37.28
C ARG A 17 -37.65 -19.91 36.09
N THR A 18 -38.14 -21.12 36.37
CA THR A 18 -38.11 -22.26 35.44
C THR A 18 -39.48 -22.96 35.42
N ILE A 19 -39.77 -23.67 34.31
CA ILE A 19 -40.81 -24.73 34.17
C ILE A 19 -42.28 -24.20 34.12
N PRO A 20 -43.22 -24.84 33.39
CA PRO A 20 -43.15 -26.13 32.66
C PRO A 20 -43.35 -26.08 31.14
N MET A 21 -43.01 -27.20 30.49
CA MET A 21 -43.53 -27.61 29.17
C MET A 21 -44.87 -28.35 29.31
N THR A 22 -45.70 -28.32 28.27
CA THR A 22 -46.64 -29.40 27.95
C THR A 22 -46.80 -29.52 26.43
N ALA A 23 -46.99 -30.74 25.90
CA ALA A 23 -47.12 -30.99 24.46
C ALA A 23 -48.16 -32.08 24.17
N THR A 24 -48.96 -31.93 23.10
CA THR A 24 -49.83 -32.99 22.53
C THR A 24 -50.21 -32.72 21.07
N THR A 25 -49.67 -33.55 20.16
CA THR A 25 -50.35 -34.28 19.06
C THR A 25 -51.44 -33.64 18.17
N SER A 26 -51.10 -33.51 16.86
CA SER A 26 -51.83 -33.94 15.63
C SER A 26 -53.31 -33.59 15.37
N THR A 27 -53.62 -33.05 14.17
CA THR A 27 -54.20 -33.81 13.01
C THR A 27 -54.30 -33.01 11.69
N ASP A 28 -54.06 -33.72 10.57
CA ASP A 28 -54.73 -33.69 9.23
C ASP A 28 -54.79 -32.45 8.28
N LEU A 29 -55.16 -32.78 7.02
CA LEU A 29 -55.17 -32.02 5.74
C LEU A 29 -56.64 -31.59 5.36
N PRO A 30 -57.04 -31.04 4.16
CA PRO A 30 -56.32 -30.91 2.87
C PRO A 30 -56.60 -29.67 1.94
N LEU A 31 -55.77 -29.59 0.89
CA LEU A 31 -56.01 -29.21 -0.54
C LEU A 31 -57.16 -28.28 -1.00
N GLU A 32 -56.79 -27.20 -1.72
CA GLU A 32 -57.16 -26.89 -3.13
C GLU A 32 -56.24 -25.75 -3.68
N ASN A 33 -55.80 -25.57 -4.94
CA ASN A 33 -55.76 -26.30 -6.23
C ASN A 33 -56.60 -25.70 -7.41
N SER A 34 -55.93 -25.20 -8.46
CA SER A 34 -56.54 -24.84 -9.78
C SER A 34 -55.52 -24.76 -10.93
N THR A 35 -55.81 -25.33 -12.11
CA THR A 35 -54.95 -25.41 -13.32
C THR A 35 -55.75 -25.07 -14.60
N HIS A 36 -55.25 -24.89 -15.83
CA HIS A 36 -53.93 -25.08 -16.51
C HIS A 36 -53.43 -23.72 -17.11
N GLY A 37 -52.53 -23.52 -18.10
CA GLY A 37 -51.99 -24.29 -19.25
C GLY A 37 -52.93 -24.29 -20.47
N ASN A 38 -52.50 -24.36 -21.74
CA ASN A 38 -51.17 -24.63 -22.34
C ASN A 38 -51.13 -24.15 -23.82
N GLY A 39 -49.95 -24.08 -24.44
CA GLY A 39 -49.78 -24.17 -25.91
C GLY A 39 -49.46 -22.86 -26.67
N GLY A 40 -48.66 -22.99 -27.73
CA GLY A 40 -48.37 -21.93 -28.70
C GLY A 40 -48.35 -22.48 -30.13
N GLY A 41 -48.35 -21.59 -31.13
CA GLY A 41 -48.30 -21.95 -32.56
C GLY A 41 -48.23 -20.71 -33.45
N ASP A 42 -47.42 -20.79 -34.51
CA ASP A 42 -47.17 -19.73 -35.50
C ASP A 42 -47.87 -20.04 -36.84
N GLN A 43 -48.37 -19.02 -37.56
CA GLN A 43 -48.01 -18.75 -38.97
C GLN A 43 -48.90 -17.72 -39.74
N THR A 44 -48.26 -17.14 -40.78
CA THR A 44 -48.80 -16.63 -42.07
C THR A 44 -49.40 -15.22 -42.25
N LYS A 45 -48.54 -14.34 -42.81
CA LYS A 45 -48.69 -13.58 -44.09
C LYS A 45 -49.92 -12.68 -44.36
N LYS A 46 -49.66 -11.42 -44.77
CA LYS A 46 -49.98 -10.87 -46.12
C LYS A 46 -49.32 -9.51 -46.44
N ASN A 47 -49.31 -9.13 -47.72
CA ASN A 47 -48.62 -7.96 -48.29
C ASN A 47 -49.59 -6.84 -48.74
N SER A 48 -49.14 -5.57 -48.72
CA SER A 48 -49.39 -4.47 -49.70
C SER A 48 -48.59 -3.23 -49.22
N ALA A 49 -47.78 -2.46 -49.95
CA ALA A 49 -47.66 -2.02 -51.37
C ALA A 49 -48.26 -0.63 -51.66
N LEU A 50 -47.42 0.41 -51.89
CA LEU A 50 -47.49 1.36 -53.03
C LEU A 50 -46.32 2.38 -53.14
N GLN A 51 -46.25 3.03 -54.31
CA GLN A 51 -45.18 3.79 -54.98
C GLN A 51 -44.80 5.21 -54.47
N LEU A 52 -43.50 5.59 -54.62
CA LEU A 52 -42.85 6.76 -55.33
C LEU A 52 -43.56 8.15 -55.45
N PRO A 53 -42.88 9.31 -55.73
CA PRO A 53 -41.53 9.50 -56.35
C PRO A 53 -40.60 10.63 -55.75
N LEU A 54 -39.54 11.01 -56.49
CA LEU A 54 -38.46 12.00 -56.20
C LEU A 54 -38.79 13.47 -56.60
N PRO A 55 -38.04 14.48 -56.08
CA PRO A 55 -36.95 15.20 -56.81
C PRO A 55 -35.64 15.33 -55.95
N SER A 56 -34.39 15.43 -56.46
CA SER A 56 -33.66 16.46 -57.27
C SER A 56 -33.45 17.83 -56.55
N ASN A 57 -32.35 18.60 -56.69
CA ASN A 57 -31.21 18.57 -57.64
C ASN A 57 -29.97 19.42 -57.18
N GLU A 58 -28.73 19.09 -57.61
CA GLU A 58 -27.53 19.99 -57.81
C GLU A 58 -26.89 20.77 -56.60
N LYS A 59 -25.61 21.26 -56.58
CA LYS A 59 -24.42 21.28 -57.51
C LYS A 59 -23.09 21.64 -56.79
N VAL A 60 -21.93 21.07 -57.25
CA VAL A 60 -20.55 21.67 -57.30
C VAL A 60 -19.83 22.00 -55.95
N SER A 61 -18.51 21.85 -55.76
CA SER A 61 -17.33 21.80 -56.67
C SER A 61 -16.26 20.74 -56.30
N SER A 62 -15.27 20.59 -57.19
CA SER A 62 -14.12 19.66 -57.20
C SER A 62 -12.86 20.22 -56.46
N ALA A 63 -11.71 19.54 -56.29
CA ALA A 63 -11.08 18.57 -57.21
C ALA A 63 -9.97 17.65 -56.66
N THR A 64 -9.92 16.43 -57.23
CA THR A 64 -8.74 15.61 -57.68
C THR A 64 -7.61 15.19 -56.71
N ALA A 65 -7.01 13.99 -56.83
CA ALA A 65 -7.39 12.75 -57.53
C ALA A 65 -6.40 11.61 -57.23
N SER A 66 -6.87 10.37 -57.00
CA SER A 66 -6.19 9.12 -57.35
C SER A 66 -7.13 7.91 -57.18
N ASP A 67 -7.34 7.17 -58.26
CA ASP A 67 -8.19 5.97 -58.40
C ASP A 67 -7.31 4.86 -59.04
N PRO A 68 -7.69 3.56 -59.17
CA PRO A 68 -8.91 2.89 -58.71
C PRO A 68 -8.66 1.54 -57.97
N GLY A 69 -9.72 0.86 -57.48
CA GLY A 69 -9.59 -0.53 -57.03
C GLY A 69 -10.75 -1.17 -56.28
N TYR A 70 -11.87 -1.47 -56.97
CA TYR A 70 -12.93 -2.44 -56.60
C TYR A 70 -13.37 -2.58 -55.14
N ALA A 71 -14.62 -2.18 -54.87
CA ALA A 71 -15.38 -2.61 -53.68
C ALA A 71 -16.47 -3.63 -54.07
N GLU A 72 -16.70 -4.63 -53.20
CA GLU A 72 -17.95 -5.39 -53.16
C GLU A 72 -18.43 -5.56 -51.72
N ASN A 73 -19.73 -5.28 -51.53
CA ASN A 73 -20.70 -5.92 -50.64
C ASN A 73 -20.28 -6.28 -49.19
N ILE A 74 -20.94 -5.65 -48.21
CA ILE A 74 -22.18 -6.18 -47.60
C ILE A 74 -22.73 -5.12 -46.61
N GLN A 75 -24.04 -4.87 -46.64
CA GLN A 75 -24.75 -4.22 -45.54
C GLN A 75 -25.44 -5.27 -44.66
N VAL A 76 -25.47 -5.03 -43.35
CA VAL A 76 -26.39 -5.69 -42.41
C VAL A 76 -27.24 -4.60 -41.76
N THR A 77 -28.56 -4.79 -41.77
CA THR A 77 -29.56 -3.83 -41.28
C THR A 77 -29.90 -4.05 -39.81
N GLY A 78 -30.38 -3.00 -39.15
CA GLY A 78 -30.95 -3.04 -37.81
C GLY A 78 -31.67 -1.72 -37.50
N ASP A 79 -33.01 -1.78 -37.42
CA ASP A 79 -33.85 -0.61 -37.16
C ASP A 79 -33.87 -0.24 -35.66
N VAL A 80 -34.14 1.04 -35.35
CA VAL A 80 -34.34 1.55 -33.99
C VAL A 80 -35.57 2.46 -33.95
N GLU A 81 -36.41 2.29 -32.92
CA GLU A 81 -37.67 3.03 -32.76
C GLU A 81 -37.49 4.54 -32.55
N SER A 82 -38.50 5.31 -32.98
CA SER A 82 -38.52 6.77 -32.87
C SER A 82 -38.76 7.25 -31.42
N THR A 83 -37.66 7.50 -30.70
CA THR A 83 -37.71 8.20 -29.41
C THR A 83 -38.00 9.68 -29.63
N LYS A 84 -38.89 10.27 -28.81
CA LYS A 84 -39.14 11.73 -28.81
C LYS A 84 -37.88 12.45 -28.33
N CYS A 85 -37.23 13.21 -29.21
CA CYS A 85 -36.18 14.13 -28.82
C CYS A 85 -36.75 15.24 -27.94
N TYR A 86 -36.33 15.29 -26.68
CA TYR A 86 -36.29 16.55 -25.94
C TYR A 86 -35.05 17.30 -26.44
N GLU A 87 -35.25 18.51 -26.95
CA GLU A 87 -34.16 19.37 -27.40
C GLU A 87 -33.42 19.90 -26.17
N TYR A 88 -32.34 19.21 -25.78
CA TYR A 88 -31.46 19.64 -24.70
C TYR A 88 -30.70 20.89 -25.14
N ASP A 89 -30.90 21.99 -24.43
CA ASP A 89 -30.24 23.26 -24.75
C ASP A 89 -28.77 23.24 -24.31
N TYR A 90 -27.92 22.75 -25.22
CA TYR A 90 -26.46 22.73 -25.05
C TYR A 90 -25.83 24.12 -24.91
N SER A 91 -26.55 25.22 -25.21
CA SER A 91 -25.98 26.57 -25.06
C SER A 91 -25.85 26.97 -23.59
N ASP A 92 -26.84 26.63 -22.76
CA ASP A 92 -26.90 27.01 -21.35
C ASP A 92 -25.80 26.32 -20.51
N GLU A 93 -25.50 25.04 -20.79
CA GLU A 93 -24.38 24.34 -20.15
C GLU A 93 -23.02 24.90 -20.61
N GLN A 94 -22.85 25.21 -21.91
CA GLN A 94 -21.61 25.79 -22.43
C GLN A 94 -21.35 27.20 -21.89
N GLU A 95 -22.40 28.04 -21.75
CA GLU A 95 -22.31 29.34 -21.08
C GLU A 95 -21.91 29.17 -19.61
N GLN A 96 -22.57 28.28 -18.86
CA GLN A 96 -22.22 28.02 -17.46
C GLN A 96 -20.80 27.50 -17.30
N GLN A 97 -20.31 26.65 -18.21
CA GLN A 97 -18.96 26.11 -18.19
C GLN A 97 -17.91 27.18 -18.52
N GLN A 98 -18.15 28.04 -19.52
CA GLN A 98 -17.32 29.22 -19.79
C GLN A 98 -17.33 30.23 -18.63
N GLN A 99 -18.46 30.41 -17.94
CA GLN A 99 -18.55 31.28 -16.76
C GLN A 99 -17.76 30.70 -15.58
N ARG A 100 -17.79 29.37 -15.36
CA ARG A 100 -16.93 28.69 -14.38
C ARG A 100 -15.45 28.84 -14.72
N GLU A 101 -15.04 28.58 -15.97
CA GLU A 101 -13.65 28.80 -16.41
C GLU A 101 -13.19 30.25 -16.21
N LYS A 102 -14.03 31.25 -16.54
CA LYS A 102 -13.73 32.66 -16.28
C LYS A 102 -13.57 32.96 -14.78
N LYS A 103 -14.34 32.28 -13.91
CA LYS A 103 -14.30 32.45 -12.46
C LYS A 103 -13.08 31.78 -11.82
N ASP A 104 -12.71 30.58 -12.24
CA ASP A 104 -11.47 29.93 -11.77
C ASP A 104 -10.23 30.60 -12.35
N ARG A 105 -10.27 31.11 -13.59
CA ARG A 105 -9.21 31.99 -14.12
C ARG A 105 -9.12 33.29 -13.33
N SER A 106 -10.21 33.89 -12.86
CA SER A 106 -10.15 35.13 -12.09
C SER A 106 -9.66 34.92 -10.65
N LEU A 107 -10.11 33.86 -9.96
CA LEU A 107 -9.61 33.48 -8.63
C LEU A 107 -8.15 33.00 -8.69
N GLY A 108 -7.79 32.20 -9.69
CA GLY A 108 -6.42 31.77 -9.96
C GLY A 108 -5.49 32.92 -10.33
N ALA A 109 -5.98 33.93 -11.07
CA ALA A 109 -5.25 35.16 -11.35
C ALA A 109 -5.12 36.07 -10.12
N LEU A 110 -6.14 36.14 -9.25
CA LEU A 110 -6.05 36.87 -7.98
C LEU A 110 -5.02 36.22 -7.06
N TYR A 111 -5.09 34.90 -6.92
CA TYR A 111 -4.16 34.11 -6.11
C TYR A 111 -2.73 34.14 -6.66
N SER A 112 -2.52 34.07 -7.98
CA SER A 112 -1.17 34.18 -8.54
C SER A 112 -0.59 35.60 -8.38
N ARG A 113 -1.41 36.65 -8.55
CA ARG A 113 -1.03 38.05 -8.36
C ARG A 113 -0.73 38.41 -6.90
N TYR A 114 -1.44 37.83 -5.93
CA TYR A 114 -1.25 38.08 -4.50
C TYR A 114 -0.58 36.91 -3.75
N ARG A 115 0.01 35.93 -4.47
CA ARG A 115 0.52 34.67 -3.89
C ARG A 115 1.41 34.88 -2.67
N CYS A 116 2.33 35.85 -2.76
CA CYS A 116 3.24 36.24 -1.69
C CYS A 116 2.50 36.74 -0.44
N TRP A 117 1.46 37.56 -0.61
CA TRP A 117 0.64 38.05 0.48
C TRP A 117 -0.25 36.96 1.09
N CYS A 118 -0.87 36.10 0.26
CA CYS A 118 -1.66 34.97 0.77
C CYS A 118 -0.79 34.00 1.59
N HIS A 119 0.40 33.66 1.08
CA HIS A 119 1.36 32.82 1.78
C HIS A 119 1.91 33.51 3.05
N LEU A 120 2.21 34.81 3.02
CA LEU A 120 2.70 35.56 4.20
C LEU A 120 1.62 35.71 5.28
N VAL A 121 0.36 35.99 4.93
CA VAL A 121 -0.75 36.05 5.88
C VAL A 121 -1.00 34.68 6.52
N MET A 122 -1.00 33.61 5.72
CA MET A 122 -1.10 32.23 6.23
C MET A 122 0.06 31.90 7.17
N TRP A 123 1.29 32.32 6.85
CA TRP A 123 2.43 32.17 7.74
C TRP A 123 2.28 32.95 9.05
N VAL A 124 1.89 34.24 9.01
CA VAL A 124 1.66 35.04 10.23
C VAL A 124 0.59 34.42 11.13
N ILE A 125 -0.51 33.91 10.56
CA ILE A 125 -1.56 33.20 11.31
C ILE A 125 -0.99 31.92 11.94
N PHE A 126 -0.22 31.12 11.19
CA PHE A 126 0.32 29.85 11.69
C PHE A 126 1.44 30.05 12.72
N THR A 127 2.28 31.09 12.57
CA THR A 127 3.27 31.53 13.57
C THR A 127 2.59 32.06 14.83
N GLY A 128 1.51 32.83 14.69
CA GLY A 128 0.71 33.31 15.83
C GLY A 128 0.04 32.18 16.59
N PHE A 129 -0.51 31.19 15.89
CA PHE A 129 -1.07 29.98 16.48
C PHE A 129 0.01 29.15 17.19
N LEU A 130 1.18 28.94 16.58
CA LEU A 130 2.32 28.27 17.20
C LEU A 130 2.76 28.98 18.49
N ALA A 131 2.95 30.31 18.44
CA ALA A 131 3.37 31.10 19.58
C ALA A 131 2.33 31.05 20.72
N ALA A 132 1.04 31.12 20.40
CA ALA A 132 -0.04 30.97 21.37
C ALA A 132 -0.08 29.54 21.98
N ALA A 133 0.04 28.50 21.15
CA ALA A 133 0.05 27.11 21.60
C ALA A 133 1.23 26.84 22.56
N TYR A 134 2.45 27.23 22.17
CA TYR A 134 3.62 27.12 23.04
C TYR A 134 3.43 27.92 24.34
N ALA A 135 3.03 29.20 24.27
CA ALA A 135 2.84 30.06 25.44
C ALA A 135 1.80 29.52 26.43
N LEU A 136 0.70 28.94 25.92
CA LEU A 136 -0.36 28.34 26.74
C LEU A 136 0.01 26.96 27.29
N GLN A 137 0.99 26.26 26.69
CA GLN A 137 1.43 24.94 27.14
C GLN A 137 2.68 24.95 28.05
N VAL A 138 3.46 26.05 28.13
CA VAL A 138 4.62 26.16 29.06
C VAL A 138 4.35 25.63 30.49
N PRO A 139 3.19 25.89 31.13
CA PRO A 139 2.93 25.41 32.49
C PRO A 139 2.75 23.90 32.65
N LYS A 140 2.71 23.11 31.55
CA LYS A 140 2.35 21.68 31.57
C LYS A 140 3.53 20.71 31.35
N GLY A 141 4.73 21.22 31.06
CA GLY A 141 5.91 20.40 30.81
C GLY A 141 6.07 19.96 29.35
N TYR A 142 6.89 18.91 29.12
CA TYR A 142 7.22 18.43 27.78
C TYR A 142 6.11 17.53 27.21
N ASN A 143 5.30 18.08 26.31
CA ASN A 143 4.35 17.32 25.50
C ASN A 143 4.95 17.03 24.11
N GLN A 144 4.84 15.78 23.64
CA GLN A 144 5.19 15.40 22.26
C GLN A 144 4.47 16.28 21.22
N GLU A 145 3.21 16.67 21.49
CA GLU A 145 2.40 17.57 20.65
C GLU A 145 3.12 18.87 20.26
N ASN A 146 3.95 19.44 21.15
CA ASN A 146 4.69 20.67 20.84
C ASN A 146 5.86 20.40 19.88
N LEU A 147 6.59 19.28 20.04
CA LEU A 147 7.61 18.86 19.07
C LEU A 147 6.98 18.66 17.68
N ILE A 148 5.82 18.00 17.63
CA ILE A 148 5.04 17.76 16.42
C ILE A 148 4.60 19.09 15.78
N LEU A 149 4.00 20.00 16.54
CA LEU A 149 3.54 21.30 16.03
C LEU A 149 4.73 22.16 15.54
N GLY A 150 5.86 22.10 16.23
CA GLY A 150 7.12 22.69 15.80
C GLY A 150 7.68 22.09 14.50
N LEU A 151 7.57 20.76 14.31
CA LEU A 151 7.96 20.08 13.07
C LEU A 151 7.03 20.39 11.89
N ILE A 152 5.70 20.45 12.12
CA ILE A 152 4.72 20.87 11.11
C ILE A 152 4.96 22.33 10.72
N TYR A 153 5.25 23.20 11.69
CA TYR A 153 5.63 24.59 11.43
C TYR A 153 6.97 24.70 10.68
N ALA A 154 7.97 23.89 11.03
CA ALA A 154 9.24 23.86 10.31
C ALA A 154 9.07 23.35 8.87
N TRP A 155 8.27 22.32 8.65
CA TRP A 155 7.89 21.85 7.31
C TRP A 155 7.16 22.94 6.53
N PHE A 156 6.19 23.64 7.14
CA PHE A 156 5.47 24.74 6.51
C PHE A 156 6.41 25.89 6.13
N CYS A 157 7.35 26.25 7.02
CA CYS A 157 8.38 27.24 6.74
C CYS A 157 9.33 26.80 5.61
N LEU A 158 9.71 25.52 5.54
CA LEU A 158 10.52 24.98 4.44
C LEU A 158 9.74 24.91 3.12
N PHE A 159 8.44 24.57 3.15
CA PHE A 159 7.54 24.59 2.00
C PHE A 159 7.39 26.00 1.43
N MET A 160 7.24 26.99 2.30
CA MET A 160 7.27 28.42 1.97
C MET A 160 8.63 28.81 1.36
N LEU A 161 9.73 28.48 2.05
CA LEU A 161 11.09 28.81 1.65
C LEU A 161 11.41 28.27 0.24
N PHE A 162 11.11 27.00 -0.03
CA PHE A 162 11.37 26.36 -1.33
C PHE A 162 10.34 26.69 -2.43
N ASN A 163 9.27 27.45 -2.12
CA ASN A 163 8.39 28.04 -3.13
C ASN A 163 8.91 29.40 -3.63
N TYR A 164 9.66 30.14 -2.81
CA TYR A 164 10.18 31.48 -3.16
C TYR A 164 11.67 31.51 -3.46
N ILE A 165 12.47 30.73 -2.73
CA ILE A 165 13.88 30.52 -3.00
C ILE A 165 13.99 29.27 -3.89
N PRO A 166 14.48 29.38 -5.14
CA PRO A 166 14.66 28.21 -5.99
C PRO A 166 15.66 27.26 -5.33
N THR A 167 15.37 25.95 -5.36
CA THR A 167 16.17 24.92 -4.67
C THR A 167 17.66 24.96 -5.03
N THR A 168 18.00 25.51 -6.20
CA THR A 168 19.37 25.79 -6.66
C THR A 168 20.23 26.57 -5.65
N VAL A 169 19.65 27.38 -4.76
CA VAL A 169 20.41 28.09 -3.70
C VAL A 169 20.96 27.11 -2.66
N VAL A 170 20.30 25.98 -2.42
CA VAL A 170 20.76 24.91 -1.50
C VAL A 170 21.47 23.79 -2.26
N THR A 171 20.93 23.37 -3.41
CA THR A 171 21.48 22.23 -4.18
C THR A 171 22.79 22.56 -4.91
N LYS A 172 23.06 23.82 -5.28
CA LYS A 172 24.37 24.21 -5.86
C LYS A 172 25.52 24.17 -4.84
N PRO A 173 25.45 24.78 -3.64
CA PRO A 173 26.52 24.65 -2.64
C PRO A 173 26.60 23.23 -2.08
N CYS A 174 25.47 22.56 -1.81
CA CYS A 174 25.49 21.17 -1.36
C CYS A 174 26.07 20.24 -2.44
N GLY A 175 25.68 20.40 -3.71
CA GLY A 175 26.26 19.67 -4.84
C GLY A 175 27.75 19.96 -5.05
N LYS A 176 28.22 21.19 -4.82
CA LYS A 176 29.66 21.50 -4.78
C LYS A 176 30.38 20.81 -3.63
N LEU A 177 29.80 20.79 -2.43
CA LEU A 177 30.37 20.10 -1.26
C LEU A 177 30.45 18.59 -1.49
N ILE A 178 29.37 17.97 -1.98
CA ILE A 178 29.32 16.57 -2.39
C ILE A 178 30.35 16.31 -3.49
N HIS A 179 30.48 17.17 -4.51
CA HIS A 179 31.50 17.02 -5.55
C HIS A 179 32.92 17.11 -4.97
N VAL A 180 33.20 18.03 -4.04
CA VAL A 180 34.51 18.11 -3.37
C VAL A 180 34.80 16.82 -2.60
N VAL A 181 33.88 16.36 -1.75
CA VAL A 181 34.01 15.15 -0.92
C VAL A 181 34.11 13.87 -1.75
N CYS A 182 33.34 13.76 -2.83
CA CYS A 182 33.33 12.59 -3.71
C CYS A 182 34.43 12.63 -4.79
N SER A 183 35.03 13.79 -5.10
CA SER A 183 36.05 13.89 -6.16
C SER A 183 37.29 13.00 -5.97
N PRO A 184 37.78 12.68 -4.76
CA PRO A 184 38.83 11.66 -4.57
C PRO A 184 38.30 10.26 -4.86
N PHE A 185 37.10 9.91 -4.38
CA PHE A 185 36.44 8.63 -4.61
C PHE A 185 36.09 8.39 -6.09
N MET A 186 35.78 9.46 -6.84
CA MET A 186 35.50 9.40 -8.28
C MET A 186 36.75 9.19 -9.15
N ARG A 187 37.96 9.39 -8.60
CA ARG A 187 39.23 9.05 -9.26
C ARG A 187 39.64 7.58 -9.09
N LEU A 188 38.98 6.84 -8.19
CA LEU A 188 39.22 5.41 -8.00
C LEU A 188 38.51 4.59 -9.08
N SER A 189 39.10 3.44 -9.44
CA SER A 189 38.45 2.45 -10.32
C SER A 189 37.04 2.11 -9.80
N PRO A 190 36.01 1.99 -10.68
CA PRO A 190 34.65 1.67 -10.26
C PRO A 190 34.54 0.42 -9.37
N LEU A 191 35.38 -0.59 -9.61
CA LEU A 191 35.46 -1.79 -8.78
C LEU A 191 35.97 -1.48 -7.37
N ILE A 192 37.07 -0.72 -7.25
CA ILE A 192 37.66 -0.33 -5.96
C ILE A 192 36.68 0.55 -5.18
N ARG A 193 36.04 1.52 -5.85
CA ARG A 193 34.99 2.36 -5.25
C ARG A 193 33.86 1.48 -4.70
N THR A 194 33.36 0.55 -5.49
CA THR A 194 32.27 -0.37 -5.10
C THR A 194 32.66 -1.21 -3.87
N LEU A 195 33.86 -1.80 -3.88
CA LEU A 195 34.36 -2.59 -2.76
C LEU A 195 34.52 -1.76 -1.48
N LEU A 196 35.01 -0.51 -1.58
CA LEU A 196 35.11 0.40 -0.44
C LEU A 196 33.74 0.81 0.12
N TYR A 197 32.73 1.05 -0.74
CA TYR A 197 31.37 1.34 -0.28
C TYR A 197 30.73 0.14 0.42
N VAL A 198 30.82 -1.07 -0.15
CA VAL A 198 30.31 -2.29 0.48
C VAL A 198 31.03 -2.56 1.81
N ALA A 199 32.37 -2.43 1.84
CA ALA A 199 33.16 -2.59 3.05
C ALA A 199 32.78 -1.57 4.14
N LEU A 200 32.56 -0.29 3.78
CA LEU A 200 32.15 0.75 4.71
C LEU A 200 30.80 0.41 5.37
N VAL A 201 29.80 0.01 4.59
CA VAL A 201 28.46 -0.34 5.10
C VAL A 201 28.54 -1.57 6.01
N THR A 202 29.26 -2.61 5.60
CA THR A 202 29.47 -3.81 6.42
C THR A 202 30.21 -3.50 7.72
N VAL A 203 31.27 -2.68 7.68
CA VAL A 203 32.02 -2.26 8.88
C VAL A 203 31.15 -1.45 9.84
N VAL A 204 30.32 -0.54 9.33
CA VAL A 204 29.37 0.25 10.16
C VAL A 204 28.32 -0.64 10.84
N MET A 205 27.77 -1.63 10.13
CA MET A 205 26.85 -2.62 10.70
C MET A 205 27.53 -3.51 11.75
N VAL A 206 28.71 -4.05 11.44
CA VAL A 206 29.50 -4.91 12.35
C VAL A 206 29.90 -4.15 13.61
N ALA A 207 30.45 -2.94 13.47
CA ALA A 207 30.85 -2.10 14.59
C ALA A 207 29.66 -1.83 15.53
N THR A 208 28.49 -1.50 14.97
CA THR A 208 27.27 -1.28 15.74
C THR A 208 26.87 -2.51 16.56
N VAL A 209 26.87 -3.71 15.96
CA VAL A 209 26.53 -4.97 16.67
C VAL A 209 27.42 -5.22 17.90
N PHE A 210 28.71 -4.86 17.83
CA PHE A 210 29.65 -5.05 18.95
C PHE A 210 29.70 -3.89 19.95
N SER A 211 29.49 -2.65 19.50
CA SER A 211 29.49 -1.43 20.33
C SER A 211 28.23 -1.26 21.19
N LEU A 212 27.09 -1.82 20.79
CA LEU A 212 25.86 -1.70 21.58
C LEU A 212 25.92 -2.56 22.86
N PRO A 213 25.48 -2.05 24.02
CA PRO A 213 25.49 -2.80 25.27
C PRO A 213 24.60 -4.04 25.18
N GLU A 214 24.96 -5.08 25.92
CA GLU A 214 24.17 -6.31 26.01
C GLU A 214 22.97 -6.12 26.93
N LYS A 215 21.84 -6.72 26.55
CA LYS A 215 20.62 -6.85 27.36
C LYS A 215 20.35 -8.34 27.57
N ALA A 216 19.58 -8.71 28.60
CA ALA A 216 19.12 -10.08 28.77
C ALA A 216 18.41 -10.63 27.52
N GLU A 217 17.61 -9.78 26.85
CA GLU A 217 16.86 -10.08 25.62
C GLU A 217 17.62 -9.74 24.32
N SER A 218 18.90 -9.35 24.42
CA SER A 218 19.75 -9.14 23.25
C SER A 218 21.22 -9.34 23.59
N THR A 219 21.61 -10.61 23.56
CA THR A 219 23.02 -11.04 23.61
C THR A 219 23.73 -10.68 22.31
N ARG A 220 25.05 -10.49 22.36
CA ARG A 220 25.86 -10.31 21.14
C ARG A 220 25.70 -11.48 20.15
N ILE A 221 25.52 -12.70 20.63
CA ILE A 221 25.35 -13.90 19.80
C ILE A 221 24.08 -13.79 18.95
N GLN A 222 22.93 -13.42 19.55
CA GLN A 222 21.68 -13.25 18.81
C GLN A 222 21.77 -12.13 17.76
N ARG A 223 22.43 -11.00 18.08
CA ARG A 223 22.66 -9.91 17.11
C ARG A 223 23.56 -10.33 15.94
N VAL A 224 24.59 -11.16 16.20
CA VAL A 224 25.46 -11.73 15.17
C VAL A 224 24.72 -12.75 14.30
N ILE A 225 23.79 -13.53 14.86
CA ILE A 225 22.91 -14.42 14.08
C ILE A 225 22.02 -13.60 13.14
N SER A 226 21.37 -12.53 13.62
CA SER A 226 20.58 -11.63 12.76
C SER A 226 21.40 -11.02 11.62
N LEU A 227 22.64 -10.59 11.89
CA LEU A 227 23.57 -10.07 10.88
C LEU A 227 23.99 -11.15 9.86
N PHE A 228 24.26 -12.38 10.33
CA PHE A 228 24.55 -13.52 9.46
C PHE A 228 23.35 -13.85 8.55
N GLY A 229 22.14 -13.86 9.09
CA GLY A 229 20.91 -14.08 8.33
C GLY A 229 20.66 -13.05 7.25
N MET A 230 20.90 -11.76 7.52
CA MET A 230 20.87 -10.71 6.50
C MET A 230 21.87 -11.00 5.38
N GLY A 231 23.09 -11.43 5.71
CA GLY A 231 24.09 -11.87 4.73
C GLY A 231 23.63 -13.08 3.91
N VAL A 232 22.98 -14.06 4.54
CA VAL A 232 22.43 -15.26 3.87
C VAL A 232 21.28 -14.88 2.93
N PHE A 233 20.36 -14.02 3.32
CA PHE A 233 19.27 -13.56 2.45
C PHE A 233 19.80 -12.78 1.24
N ILE A 234 20.79 -11.90 1.43
CA ILE A 234 21.47 -11.20 0.32
C ILE A 234 22.18 -12.22 -0.60
N ALA A 235 22.86 -13.22 -0.06
CA ALA A 235 23.49 -14.28 -0.86
C ALA A 235 22.46 -15.11 -1.67
N MET A 236 21.32 -15.47 -1.07
CA MET A 236 20.22 -16.15 -1.76
C MET A 236 19.65 -15.30 -2.91
N LEU A 237 19.55 -13.98 -2.75
CA LEU A 237 19.11 -13.06 -3.80
C LEU A 237 20.13 -12.93 -4.94
N VAL A 238 21.43 -12.85 -4.61
CA VAL A 238 22.51 -12.87 -5.62
C VAL A 238 22.53 -14.20 -6.38
N ILE A 239 22.33 -15.33 -5.70
CA ILE A 239 22.27 -16.65 -6.35
C ILE A 239 21.03 -16.79 -7.23
N SER A 240 19.85 -16.37 -6.77
CA SER A 240 18.60 -16.43 -7.56
C SER A 240 18.45 -15.33 -8.62
N SER A 241 19.36 -14.35 -8.66
CA SER A 241 19.32 -13.21 -9.58
C SER A 241 19.32 -13.61 -11.06
N LYS A 242 18.41 -13.01 -11.84
CA LYS A 242 18.27 -13.24 -13.30
C LYS A 242 19.53 -12.82 -14.07
N HIS A 243 20.19 -11.73 -13.64
CA HIS A 243 21.31 -11.11 -14.35
C HIS A 243 22.44 -10.71 -13.39
N ARG A 244 23.04 -11.70 -12.70
CA ARG A 244 24.10 -11.51 -11.67
C ARG A 244 25.22 -10.51 -12.01
N ARG A 245 25.58 -10.36 -13.29
CA ARG A 245 26.64 -9.43 -13.76
C ARG A 245 26.19 -7.96 -13.85
N SER A 246 24.88 -7.71 -13.88
CA SER A 246 24.26 -6.38 -14.00
C SER A 246 23.84 -5.78 -12.65
N ILE A 247 24.16 -6.44 -11.53
CA ILE A 247 23.83 -5.93 -10.18
C ILE A 247 24.57 -4.61 -9.93
N ASN A 248 23.83 -3.50 -9.84
CA ASN A 248 24.38 -2.20 -9.47
C ASN A 248 24.64 -2.12 -7.96
N TRP A 249 25.80 -2.62 -7.54
CA TRP A 249 26.22 -2.65 -6.14
C TRP A 249 26.25 -1.28 -5.43
N ASN A 250 26.27 -0.16 -6.15
CA ASN A 250 26.12 1.18 -5.57
C ASN A 250 24.69 1.40 -5.06
N THR A 251 23.68 1.03 -5.87
CA THR A 251 22.26 1.03 -5.48
C THR A 251 22.02 0.08 -4.30
N ILE A 252 22.61 -1.11 -4.34
CA ILE A 252 22.48 -2.13 -3.28
C ILE A 252 23.07 -1.64 -1.95
N SER A 253 24.33 -1.20 -1.95
CA SER A 253 24.99 -0.73 -0.72
C SER A 253 24.42 0.58 -0.18
N GLY A 254 24.06 1.53 -1.06
CA GLY A 254 23.37 2.76 -0.68
C GLY A 254 21.99 2.51 -0.07
N GLY A 255 21.23 1.55 -0.61
CA GLY A 255 19.93 1.15 -0.08
C GLY A 255 20.05 0.47 1.28
N MET A 256 20.96 -0.51 1.43
CA MET A 256 21.23 -1.15 2.73
C MET A 256 21.70 -0.14 3.79
N LEU A 257 22.52 0.84 3.40
CA LEU A 257 22.94 1.92 4.30
C LEU A 257 21.76 2.82 4.70
N LEU A 258 20.90 3.21 3.76
CA LEU A 258 19.71 4.02 4.07
C LEU A 258 18.77 3.26 5.01
N GLN A 259 18.52 1.98 4.76
CA GLN A 259 17.72 1.12 5.63
C GLN A 259 18.29 1.07 7.05
N PHE A 260 19.61 0.88 7.15
CA PHE A 260 20.31 0.80 8.43
C PHE A 260 20.31 2.14 9.20
N LEU A 261 20.49 3.26 8.51
CA LEU A 261 20.45 4.60 9.12
C LEU A 261 19.04 4.98 9.58
N LEU A 262 18.00 4.62 8.81
CA LEU A 262 16.60 4.77 9.23
C LEU A 262 16.28 3.91 10.46
N ALA A 263 16.72 2.65 10.46
CA ALA A 263 16.55 1.74 11.60
C ALA A 263 17.27 2.27 12.85
N LEU A 264 18.51 2.76 12.73
CA LEU A 264 19.22 3.41 13.84
C LEU A 264 18.50 4.67 14.34
N PHE A 265 18.00 5.52 13.45
CA PHE A 265 17.26 6.72 13.84
C PHE A 265 16.01 6.37 14.65
N VAL A 266 15.23 5.37 14.20
CA VAL A 266 14.05 4.85 14.90
C VAL A 266 14.41 4.19 16.24
N PHE A 267 15.24 3.15 16.24
CA PHE A 267 15.46 2.31 17.42
C PHE A 267 16.36 2.94 18.48
N ARG A 268 17.15 3.97 18.13
CA ARG A 268 18.19 4.53 19.02
C ARG A 268 18.10 6.04 19.25
N SER A 269 17.13 6.75 18.68
CA SER A 269 16.85 8.15 19.04
C SER A 269 15.40 8.34 19.51
N SER A 270 15.22 9.08 20.61
CA SER A 270 13.88 9.42 21.12
C SER A 270 13.09 10.23 20.10
N ALA A 271 13.71 11.21 19.44
CA ALA A 271 13.09 11.97 18.37
C ALA A 271 12.61 11.10 17.20
N GLY A 272 13.34 10.02 16.86
CA GLY A 272 12.89 9.04 15.87
C GLY A 272 11.65 8.28 16.34
N HIS A 273 11.67 7.74 17.56
CA HIS A 273 10.51 7.07 18.14
C HIS A 273 9.28 8.00 18.24
N ASP A 274 9.44 9.22 18.78
CA ASP A 274 8.39 10.24 18.91
C ASP A 274 7.73 10.58 17.55
N ILE A 275 8.54 10.81 16.51
CA ILE A 275 8.06 11.19 15.18
C ILE A 275 7.26 10.06 14.51
N PHE A 276 7.74 8.81 14.64
CA PHE A 276 7.08 7.66 14.03
C PHE A 276 5.85 7.21 14.83
N GLN A 277 5.88 7.32 16.16
CA GLN A 277 4.69 7.09 16.98
C GLN A 277 3.59 8.09 16.61
N TRP A 278 3.91 9.39 16.55
CA TRP A 278 2.96 10.40 16.10
C TRP A 278 2.39 10.12 14.71
N ALA A 279 3.23 9.72 13.75
CA ALA A 279 2.77 9.42 12.40
C ALA A 279 1.80 8.20 12.38
N SER A 280 2.01 7.23 13.27
CA SER A 280 1.08 6.11 13.50
C SER A 280 -0.23 6.59 14.14
N ASP A 281 -0.16 7.39 15.21
CA ASP A 281 -1.32 7.92 15.93
C ASP A 281 -2.16 8.85 15.04
N PHE A 282 -1.52 9.66 14.19
CA PHE A 282 -2.17 10.50 13.20
C PHE A 282 -2.89 9.66 12.13
N ALA A 283 -2.22 8.63 11.58
CA ALA A 283 -2.84 7.73 10.62
C ALA A 283 -4.04 6.99 11.24
N GLN A 284 -3.90 6.45 12.45
CA GLN A 284 -4.97 5.79 13.20
C GLN A 284 -6.12 6.76 13.50
N GLY A 285 -5.81 7.97 13.97
CA GLY A 285 -6.77 9.02 14.30
C GLY A 285 -7.54 9.53 13.08
N TYR A 286 -6.93 9.54 11.90
CA TYR A 286 -7.59 9.89 10.63
C TYR A 286 -8.43 8.72 10.08
N LEU A 287 -7.85 7.53 9.95
CA LEU A 287 -8.52 6.36 9.37
C LEU A 287 -9.71 5.88 10.21
N SER A 288 -9.63 6.00 11.55
CA SER A 288 -10.75 5.73 12.44
C SER A 288 -12.01 6.56 12.14
N LYS A 289 -11.92 7.68 11.40
CA LYS A 289 -13.09 8.44 10.98
C LYS A 289 -13.98 7.69 9.98
N ALA A 290 -13.46 6.66 9.31
CA ALA A 290 -14.26 5.72 8.53
C ALA A 290 -15.35 5.03 9.38
N TYR A 291 -15.13 4.86 10.70
CA TYR A 291 -16.13 4.32 11.64
C TYR A 291 -17.50 5.01 11.51
N PHE A 292 -17.54 6.34 11.35
CA PHE A 292 -18.81 7.07 11.26
C PHE A 292 -19.60 6.71 9.99
N GLY A 293 -18.91 6.46 8.88
CA GLY A 293 -19.52 5.90 7.67
C GLY A 293 -19.98 4.45 7.86
N THR A 294 -19.16 3.62 8.51
CA THR A 294 -19.50 2.22 8.82
C THR A 294 -20.72 2.10 9.72
N SER A 295 -20.78 2.88 10.80
CA SER A 295 -21.89 2.96 11.75
C SER A 295 -23.18 3.43 11.06
N PHE A 296 -23.10 4.45 10.20
CA PHE A 296 -24.26 4.90 9.43
C PHE A 296 -24.79 3.85 8.44
N VAL A 297 -23.91 3.12 7.75
CA VAL A 297 -24.30 2.15 6.70
C VAL A 297 -24.71 0.78 7.26
N PHE A 298 -24.06 0.31 8.33
CA PHE A 298 -24.25 -1.05 8.86
C PHE A 298 -24.76 -1.11 10.31
N GLY A 299 -24.89 0.03 10.99
CA GLY A 299 -25.24 0.14 12.41
C GLY A 299 -24.03 -0.05 13.35
N ASP A 300 -24.06 0.59 14.52
CA ASP A 300 -22.97 0.55 15.51
C ASP A 300 -22.61 -0.88 15.94
N THR A 301 -23.58 -1.79 16.05
CA THR A 301 -23.34 -3.20 16.41
C THR A 301 -22.40 -3.90 15.41
N VAL A 302 -22.56 -3.62 14.11
CA VAL A 302 -21.69 -4.17 13.08
C VAL A 302 -20.37 -3.41 13.05
N ALA A 303 -20.41 -2.08 13.08
CA ALA A 303 -19.22 -1.22 13.04
C ALA A 303 -18.21 -1.48 14.18
N ASN A 304 -18.69 -1.83 15.38
CA ASN A 304 -17.83 -2.18 16.52
C ASN A 304 -17.31 -3.62 16.47
N ALA A 305 -17.93 -4.53 15.71
CA ALA A 305 -17.51 -5.93 15.66
C ALA A 305 -16.04 -6.06 15.22
N SER A 306 -15.32 -7.01 15.83
CA SER A 306 -13.91 -7.32 15.51
C SER A 306 -13.76 -8.13 14.21
N VAL A 307 -14.62 -7.87 13.22
CA VAL A 307 -14.61 -8.52 11.90
C VAL A 307 -13.65 -7.78 10.98
N PHE A 308 -12.78 -8.54 10.30
CA PHE A 308 -11.78 -8.03 9.35
C PHE A 308 -12.38 -7.06 8.33
N ALA A 309 -13.38 -7.53 7.58
CA ALA A 309 -14.05 -6.77 6.52
C ALA A 309 -14.58 -5.42 7.02
N VAL A 310 -15.23 -5.39 8.18
CA VAL A 310 -15.85 -4.18 8.74
C VAL A 310 -14.79 -3.21 9.30
N SER A 311 -13.67 -3.72 9.83
CA SER A 311 -12.58 -2.90 10.35
C SER A 311 -11.68 -2.30 9.26
N VAL A 312 -11.51 -3.00 8.14
CA VAL A 312 -10.53 -2.68 7.10
C VAL A 312 -11.16 -2.06 5.85
N PHE A 313 -12.26 -2.62 5.33
CA PHE A 313 -12.79 -2.20 4.03
C PHE A 313 -13.31 -0.75 4.01
N PRO A 314 -14.06 -0.26 5.01
CA PRO A 314 -14.48 1.15 5.05
C PRO A 314 -13.28 2.10 5.17
N SER A 315 -12.28 1.71 5.95
CA SER A 315 -11.01 2.43 6.12
C SER A 315 -10.25 2.56 4.80
N LEU A 316 -10.24 1.51 3.97
CA LEU A 316 -9.66 1.50 2.63
C LEU A 316 -10.46 2.39 1.65
N ILE A 317 -11.79 2.27 1.60
CA ILE A 317 -12.65 3.10 0.74
C ILE A 317 -12.51 4.59 1.07
N PHE A 318 -12.50 4.93 2.36
CA PHE A 318 -12.27 6.30 2.84
C PHE A 318 -10.86 6.80 2.45
N PHE A 319 -9.84 5.95 2.60
CA PHE A 319 -8.48 6.31 2.24
C PHE A 319 -8.28 6.52 0.74
N ALA A 320 -8.86 5.66 -0.11
CA ALA A 320 -8.83 5.82 -1.57
C ALA A 320 -9.51 7.13 -2.01
N ALA A 321 -10.63 7.52 -1.37
CA ALA A 321 -11.24 8.84 -1.55
C ALA A 321 -10.29 9.98 -1.14
N THR A 322 -9.62 9.88 0.01
CA THR A 322 -8.62 10.86 0.48
C THR A 322 -7.46 11.00 -0.51
N VAL A 323 -6.92 9.90 -1.02
CA VAL A 323 -5.81 9.88 -1.99
C VAL A 323 -6.22 10.59 -3.29
N GLN A 324 -7.43 10.34 -3.80
CA GLN A 324 -7.92 11.01 -5.01
C GLN A 324 -8.18 12.52 -4.79
N ILE A 325 -8.60 12.94 -3.60
CA ILE A 325 -8.68 14.36 -3.22
C ILE A 325 -7.29 15.00 -3.19
N LEU A 326 -6.29 14.35 -2.59
CA LEU A 326 -4.90 14.85 -2.56
C LEU A 326 -4.26 14.91 -3.95
N TYR A 327 -4.68 14.02 -4.86
CA TYR A 327 -4.29 14.03 -6.27
C TYR A 327 -4.97 15.17 -7.05
N TYR A 328 -6.26 15.42 -6.83
CA TYR A 328 -6.97 16.57 -7.41
C TYR A 328 -6.34 17.91 -7.00
N PHE A 329 -5.89 18.06 -5.75
CA PHE A 329 -5.19 19.26 -5.29
C PHE A 329 -3.74 19.40 -5.78
N GLY A 330 -3.18 18.44 -6.52
CA GLY A 330 -1.77 18.45 -6.93
C GLY A 330 -0.77 18.15 -5.79
N ALA A 331 -1.26 17.93 -4.57
CA ALA A 331 -0.45 17.77 -3.37
C ALA A 331 0.33 16.44 -3.39
N LEU A 332 -0.30 15.39 -3.91
CA LEU A 332 0.34 14.08 -4.07
C LEU A 332 1.45 14.15 -5.12
N GLN A 333 1.19 14.73 -6.29
CA GLN A 333 2.17 14.92 -7.36
C GLN A 333 3.37 15.77 -6.90
N TRP A 334 3.13 16.81 -6.09
CA TRP A 334 4.21 17.58 -5.44
C TRP A 334 5.07 16.69 -4.53
N LEU A 335 4.46 15.90 -3.64
CA LEU A 335 5.16 15.00 -2.72
C LEU A 335 6.00 13.97 -3.49
N LEU A 336 5.39 13.29 -4.44
CA LEU A 336 6.02 12.29 -5.30
C LEU A 336 7.23 12.86 -6.05
N GLY A 337 7.11 14.06 -6.63
CA GLY A 337 8.22 14.74 -7.30
C GLY A 337 9.39 15.09 -6.37
N LYS A 338 9.14 15.40 -5.10
CA LYS A 338 10.22 15.63 -4.10
C LYS A 338 10.85 14.33 -3.62
N CYS A 339 10.05 13.32 -3.30
CA CYS A 339 10.51 12.02 -2.83
C CYS A 339 11.34 11.29 -3.89
N SER A 340 10.85 11.27 -5.13
CA SER A 340 11.55 10.67 -6.28
C SER A 340 12.91 11.34 -6.52
N PHE A 341 13.00 12.68 -6.48
CA PHE A 341 14.27 13.39 -6.59
C PHE A 341 15.31 12.92 -5.55
N VAL A 342 14.91 12.70 -4.29
CA VAL A 342 15.81 12.19 -3.24
C VAL A 342 16.29 10.78 -3.55
N PHE A 343 15.37 9.87 -3.89
CA PHE A 343 15.69 8.46 -4.10
C PHE A 343 16.46 8.18 -5.40
N THR A 344 16.11 8.85 -6.52
CA THR A 344 16.91 8.84 -7.74
C THR A 344 18.31 9.43 -7.51
N SER A 345 18.44 10.53 -6.75
CA SER A 345 19.76 11.13 -6.44
C SER A 345 20.63 10.25 -5.55
N LEU A 346 20.03 9.51 -4.61
CA LEU A 346 20.76 8.72 -3.62
C LEU A 346 21.08 7.29 -4.08
N LEU A 347 20.14 6.65 -4.79
CA LEU A 347 20.22 5.23 -5.16
C LEU A 347 20.41 5.00 -6.66
N GLY A 348 20.23 6.02 -7.51
CA GLY A 348 20.38 5.91 -8.97
C GLY A 348 19.28 5.09 -9.65
N ILE A 349 18.07 5.10 -9.07
CA ILE A 349 16.88 4.38 -9.56
C ILE A 349 15.94 5.27 -10.36
N SER A 350 15.02 4.67 -11.12
CA SER A 350 14.09 5.40 -12.00
C SER A 350 13.12 6.30 -11.22
N GLY A 351 12.57 7.31 -11.89
CA GLY A 351 11.62 8.24 -11.29
C GLY A 351 10.35 7.56 -10.80
N ALA A 352 9.79 6.64 -11.60
CA ALA A 352 8.53 5.94 -11.29
C ALA A 352 8.69 4.87 -10.20
N GLU A 353 9.79 4.10 -10.20
CA GLU A 353 10.01 3.09 -9.17
C GLU A 353 10.33 3.73 -7.82
N ALA A 354 11.06 4.87 -7.81
CA ALA A 354 11.25 5.68 -6.61
C ALA A 354 9.93 6.26 -6.06
N VAL A 355 8.99 6.66 -6.94
CA VAL A 355 7.66 7.13 -6.57
C VAL A 355 6.87 6.04 -5.84
N VAL A 356 6.79 4.83 -6.40
CA VAL A 356 6.08 3.72 -5.76
C VAL A 356 6.77 3.32 -4.46
N ALA A 357 8.10 3.19 -4.44
CA ALA A 357 8.84 2.79 -3.24
C ALA A 357 8.52 3.65 -2.02
N VAL A 358 8.46 4.98 -2.17
CA VAL A 358 8.20 5.91 -1.07
C VAL A 358 6.69 6.00 -0.72
N ALA A 359 5.81 5.69 -1.66
CA ALA A 359 4.36 5.64 -1.42
C ALA A 359 3.90 4.34 -0.74
N SER A 360 4.57 3.21 -0.97
CA SER A 360 4.22 1.87 -0.45
C SER A 360 3.96 1.75 1.07
N PRO A 361 4.59 2.51 1.99
CA PRO A 361 4.24 2.47 3.42
C PRO A 361 2.88 3.09 3.77
N PHE A 362 2.36 3.94 2.88
CA PHE A 362 1.14 4.71 3.10
C PHE A 362 0.01 4.16 2.24
N LEU A 363 0.30 3.89 0.97
CA LEU A 363 -0.61 3.29 0.00
C LEU A 363 -0.38 1.78 -0.09
N GLY A 364 -1.45 1.02 -0.23
CA GLY A 364 -1.40 -0.42 -0.46
C GLY A 364 -1.00 -0.76 -1.89
N GLN A 365 -0.61 -2.02 -2.10
CA GLN A 365 -0.14 -2.53 -3.40
C GLN A 365 -1.06 -2.25 -4.61
N GLY A 366 -2.38 -2.17 -4.42
CA GLY A 366 -3.32 -1.75 -5.46
C GLY A 366 -3.39 -0.23 -5.66
N GLU A 367 -3.30 0.53 -4.56
CA GLU A 367 -3.38 2.00 -4.56
C GLU A 367 -2.13 2.63 -5.20
N ASN A 368 -0.94 2.05 -4.96
CA ASN A 368 0.32 2.50 -5.58
C ASN A 368 0.32 2.44 -7.12
N ALA A 369 -0.38 1.47 -7.69
CA ALA A 369 -0.44 1.29 -9.15
C ALA A 369 -1.07 2.50 -9.87
N LEU A 370 -1.94 3.25 -9.18
CA LEU A 370 -2.59 4.45 -9.70
C LEU A 370 -1.59 5.59 -9.90
N LEU A 371 -0.64 5.76 -8.97
CA LEU A 371 0.35 6.85 -9.00
C LEU A 371 1.24 6.85 -10.24
N ILE A 372 1.41 5.68 -10.84
CA ILE A 372 2.24 5.44 -12.02
C ILE A 372 1.43 4.86 -13.19
N LYS A 373 0.09 4.92 -13.15
CA LYS A 373 -0.81 4.43 -14.21
C LYS A 373 -0.35 4.85 -15.63
N PRO A 374 0.06 6.11 -15.89
CA PRO A 374 0.56 6.50 -17.21
C PRO A 374 1.90 5.86 -17.62
N TYR A 375 2.72 5.44 -16.65
CA TYR A 375 4.03 4.83 -16.89
C TYR A 375 3.99 3.30 -16.98
N LEU A 376 3.00 2.63 -16.35
CA LEU A 376 2.89 1.16 -16.33
C LEU A 376 3.08 0.47 -17.70
N PRO A 377 2.57 1.01 -18.84
CA PRO A 377 2.82 0.39 -20.15
C PRO A 377 4.29 0.40 -20.57
N VAL A 378 5.07 1.41 -20.17
CA VAL A 378 6.43 1.72 -20.65
C VAL A 378 7.56 1.43 -19.66
N LEU A 379 7.25 0.97 -18.45
CA LEU A 379 8.26 0.55 -17.47
C LEU A 379 9.13 -0.61 -18.01
N THR A 380 10.42 -0.66 -17.66
CA THR A 380 11.20 -1.90 -17.85
C THR A 380 10.63 -3.03 -16.98
N ASP A 381 10.92 -4.30 -17.29
CA ASP A 381 10.51 -5.40 -16.42
C ASP A 381 11.19 -5.35 -15.03
N ALA A 382 12.33 -4.63 -14.91
CA ALA A 382 13.04 -4.43 -13.65
C ALA A 382 12.46 -3.29 -12.80
N GLU A 383 11.94 -2.22 -13.43
CA GLU A 383 11.07 -1.24 -12.78
C GLU A 383 9.77 -1.92 -12.30
N LEU A 384 9.12 -2.70 -13.17
CA LEU A 384 7.87 -3.40 -12.85
C LEU A 384 8.03 -4.41 -11.70
N HIS A 385 9.13 -5.19 -11.70
CA HIS A 385 9.45 -6.08 -10.59
C HIS A 385 9.70 -5.31 -9.28
N GLN A 386 10.28 -4.11 -9.33
CA GLN A 386 10.44 -3.25 -8.13
C GLN A 386 9.08 -2.75 -7.62
N VAL A 387 8.24 -2.21 -8.50
CA VAL A 387 6.88 -1.75 -8.17
C VAL A 387 6.10 -2.83 -7.42
N MET A 388 6.09 -4.05 -7.97
CA MET A 388 5.41 -5.19 -7.37
C MET A 388 6.06 -5.60 -6.03
N THR A 389 7.38 -5.73 -6.00
CA THR A 389 8.16 -6.10 -4.78
C THR A 389 7.88 -5.11 -3.65
N SER A 390 7.79 -3.82 -3.94
CA SER A 390 7.51 -2.78 -2.95
C SER A 390 6.12 -2.93 -2.33
N GLY A 391 5.10 -3.17 -3.17
CA GLY A 391 3.74 -3.45 -2.69
C GLY A 391 3.63 -4.71 -1.82
N PHE A 392 4.49 -5.71 -2.00
CA PHE A 392 4.56 -6.90 -1.14
C PHE A 392 5.41 -6.69 0.14
N ALA A 393 6.33 -5.71 0.14
CA ALA A 393 7.28 -5.47 1.23
C ALA A 393 6.72 -4.59 2.36
N THR A 394 5.56 -3.95 2.16
CA THR A 394 4.88 -3.06 3.10
C THR A 394 3.43 -3.50 3.35
N ILE A 395 2.78 -2.85 4.32
CA ILE A 395 1.32 -2.83 4.46
C ILE A 395 0.81 -1.42 4.09
N SER A 396 -0.49 -1.28 3.77
CA SER A 396 -1.13 0.03 3.59
C SER A 396 -1.37 0.71 4.95
N GLY A 397 -1.42 2.04 4.96
CA GLY A 397 -1.96 2.78 6.09
C GLY A 397 -3.40 2.32 6.43
N SER A 398 -4.22 1.99 5.43
CA SER A 398 -5.63 1.59 5.66
C SER A 398 -5.79 0.27 6.44
N VAL A 399 -4.81 -0.64 6.38
CA VAL A 399 -4.81 -1.90 7.17
C VAL A 399 -4.12 -1.75 8.53
N LEU A 400 -3.24 -0.75 8.71
CA LEU A 400 -2.54 -0.45 9.98
C LEU A 400 -3.54 -0.32 11.15
N TYR A 401 -4.64 0.41 10.93
CA TYR A 401 -5.75 0.52 11.89
C TYR A 401 -6.30 -0.86 12.31
N GLY A 402 -6.44 -1.78 11.36
CA GLY A 402 -6.90 -3.15 11.60
C GLY A 402 -5.95 -3.93 12.51
N TYR A 403 -4.64 -3.92 12.24
CA TYR A 403 -3.66 -4.63 13.09
C TYR A 403 -3.54 -4.03 14.50
N ILE A 404 -3.68 -2.70 14.64
CA ILE A 404 -3.72 -2.04 15.95
C ILE A 404 -4.98 -2.43 16.74
N ARG A 405 -6.13 -2.73 16.10
CA ARG A 405 -7.30 -3.32 16.79
C ARG A 405 -7.04 -4.75 17.30
N ILE A 406 -6.07 -5.49 16.76
CA ILE A 406 -5.56 -6.77 17.30
C ILE A 406 -4.52 -6.52 18.42
N GLY A 407 -4.20 -5.26 18.72
CA GLY A 407 -3.19 -4.86 19.71
C GLY A 407 -1.75 -5.04 19.22
N VAL A 408 -1.50 -5.15 17.91
CA VAL A 408 -0.15 -5.11 17.35
C VAL A 408 0.37 -3.66 17.46
N ASP A 409 1.66 -3.50 17.80
CA ASP A 409 2.27 -2.18 17.97
C ASP A 409 2.32 -1.40 16.65
N GLY A 410 1.58 -0.28 16.59
CA GLY A 410 1.54 0.63 15.45
C GLY A 410 2.89 1.30 15.16
N GLY A 411 3.70 1.56 16.20
CA GLY A 411 5.05 2.09 16.05
C GLY A 411 5.93 1.14 15.24
N SER A 412 6.06 -0.11 15.69
CA SER A 412 6.80 -1.17 15.01
C SER A 412 6.31 -1.46 13.58
N LEU A 413 4.99 -1.40 13.35
CA LEU A 413 4.42 -1.60 12.02
C LEU A 413 4.81 -0.48 11.04
N LEU A 414 4.64 0.79 11.45
CA LEU A 414 4.95 1.93 10.58
C LEU A 414 6.47 2.05 10.31
N THR A 415 7.30 1.83 11.32
CA THR A 415 8.77 1.85 11.18
C THR A 415 9.25 0.71 10.29
N SER A 416 8.66 -0.50 10.41
CA SER A 416 8.95 -1.62 9.50
C SER A 416 8.63 -1.27 8.05
N CYS A 417 7.48 -0.64 7.78
CA CYS A 417 7.12 -0.22 6.42
C CYS A 417 8.10 0.80 5.83
N ILE A 418 8.53 1.77 6.63
CA ILE A 418 9.47 2.81 6.19
C ILE A 418 10.90 2.25 6.02
N MET A 419 11.31 1.26 6.83
CA MET A 419 12.51 0.46 6.57
C MET A 419 12.40 -0.38 5.28
N SER A 420 11.20 -0.87 4.94
CA SER A 420 10.96 -1.59 3.69
C SER A 420 11.05 -0.73 2.41
N ILE A 421 11.03 0.62 2.50
CA ILE A 421 11.24 1.50 1.33
C ILE A 421 12.58 1.18 0.63
N PRO A 422 13.76 1.41 1.24
CA PRO A 422 15.04 1.04 0.64
C PRO A 422 15.20 -0.48 0.46
N CYS A 423 14.64 -1.28 1.37
CA CYS A 423 14.83 -2.73 1.33
C CYS A 423 14.18 -3.36 0.08
N SER A 424 12.95 -2.93 -0.28
CA SER A 424 12.26 -3.43 -1.47
C SER A 424 13.00 -3.10 -2.77
N ILE A 425 13.61 -1.91 -2.84
CA ILE A 425 14.49 -1.49 -3.94
C ILE A 425 15.73 -2.41 -4.02
N VAL A 426 16.42 -2.62 -2.88
CA VAL A 426 17.61 -3.49 -2.80
C VAL A 426 17.28 -4.92 -3.22
N VAL A 427 16.25 -5.51 -2.63
CA VAL A 427 15.87 -6.92 -2.87
C VAL A 427 15.41 -7.11 -4.31
N SER A 428 14.61 -6.18 -4.86
CA SER A 428 14.23 -6.22 -6.27
C SER A 428 15.44 -6.12 -7.21
N LYS A 429 16.29 -5.08 -7.07
CA LYS A 429 17.44 -4.87 -7.97
C LYS A 429 18.58 -5.88 -7.76
N LEU A 430 18.58 -6.65 -6.66
CA LEU A 430 19.37 -7.88 -6.55
C LEU A 430 18.77 -9.00 -7.39
N ARG A 431 17.48 -9.33 -7.21
CA ARG A 431 16.80 -10.46 -7.87
C ARG A 431 16.60 -10.26 -9.37
N TYR A 432 16.29 -9.03 -9.78
CA TYR A 432 15.99 -8.60 -11.14
C TYR A 432 16.68 -7.24 -11.38
N PRO A 433 17.99 -7.25 -11.68
CA PRO A 433 18.76 -6.01 -11.91
C PRO A 433 18.30 -5.28 -13.17
N GLU A 434 18.54 -3.98 -13.23
CA GLU A 434 18.27 -3.17 -14.41
C GLU A 434 19.18 -3.58 -15.58
N THR A 435 18.58 -3.87 -16.73
CA THR A 435 19.29 -4.24 -17.98
C THR A 435 18.91 -3.36 -19.17
N GLU A 436 17.88 -2.53 -19.01
CA GLU A 436 17.32 -1.66 -20.04
C GLU A 436 17.55 -0.18 -19.65
N SER A 437 17.05 0.76 -20.44
CA SER A 437 17.11 2.20 -20.14
C SER A 437 15.72 2.71 -19.71
N PRO A 438 15.48 2.96 -18.41
CA PRO A 438 14.17 3.42 -17.93
C PRO A 438 13.73 4.75 -18.57
N VAL A 439 12.49 4.81 -19.05
CA VAL A 439 11.91 6.03 -19.65
C VAL A 439 11.79 7.16 -18.63
N THR A 440 11.67 6.84 -17.34
CA THR A 440 11.55 7.81 -16.24
C THR A 440 12.90 8.19 -15.61
N MET A 441 14.03 7.86 -16.25
CA MET A 441 15.37 8.11 -15.73
C MET A 441 15.73 9.61 -15.77
N ASN A 442 15.80 10.25 -14.60
CA ASN A 442 15.99 11.70 -14.39
C ASN A 442 14.85 12.62 -14.87
N THR A 443 13.80 12.09 -15.51
CA THR A 443 12.65 12.88 -16.01
C THR A 443 11.31 12.37 -15.48
N ILE A 444 10.76 13.09 -14.50
CA ILE A 444 9.39 12.89 -13.98
C ILE A 444 8.44 13.81 -14.75
N HIS A 445 8.31 13.58 -16.06
CA HIS A 445 7.28 14.29 -16.84
C HIS A 445 5.96 13.57 -16.62
N VAL A 446 5.22 13.95 -15.58
CA VAL A 446 3.90 13.36 -15.27
C VAL A 446 2.99 13.58 -16.48
N PRO A 447 2.51 12.53 -17.16
CA PRO A 447 1.56 12.68 -18.26
C PRO A 447 0.24 13.19 -17.68
N GLU A 448 -0.40 14.13 -18.35
CA GLU A 448 -1.71 14.60 -17.90
C GLU A 448 -2.74 13.49 -18.06
N GLU A 449 -3.48 13.18 -17.01
CA GLU A 449 -4.59 12.23 -17.11
C GLU A 449 -5.72 12.79 -17.98
N GLU A 450 -6.25 11.95 -18.86
CA GLU A 450 -7.32 12.28 -19.80
C GLU A 450 -8.64 12.66 -19.06
N GLU A 451 -8.86 12.12 -17.86
CA GLU A 451 -10.04 12.37 -17.02
C GLU A 451 -9.68 12.99 -15.65
N LYS A 452 -9.22 14.24 -15.65
CA LYS A 452 -9.09 15.02 -14.40
C LYS A 452 -10.46 15.12 -13.71
N ALA A 453 -10.49 15.05 -12.38
CA ALA A 453 -11.72 15.26 -11.63
C ALA A 453 -12.20 16.71 -11.73
N ASN A 454 -13.52 16.92 -11.85
CA ASN A 454 -14.13 18.23 -12.07
C ASN A 454 -14.15 19.09 -10.80
N ASN A 455 -14.20 18.46 -9.63
CA ASN A 455 -14.23 19.12 -8.33
C ASN A 455 -13.88 18.12 -7.20
N ILE A 456 -13.77 18.60 -5.97
CA ILE A 456 -13.39 17.80 -4.79
C ILE A 456 -14.37 16.64 -4.52
N LEU A 457 -15.68 16.83 -4.75
CA LEU A 457 -16.70 15.79 -4.53
C LEU A 457 -16.65 14.72 -5.62
N ASP A 458 -16.40 15.10 -6.89
CA ASP A 458 -16.12 14.17 -7.99
C ASP A 458 -14.84 13.36 -7.71
N ALA A 459 -13.77 14.03 -7.26
CA ALA A 459 -12.54 13.36 -6.85
C ALA A 459 -12.77 12.34 -5.71
N ALA A 460 -13.48 12.75 -4.66
CA ALA A 460 -13.85 11.87 -3.55
C ALA A 460 -14.67 10.66 -4.02
N SER A 461 -15.65 10.89 -4.91
CA SER A 461 -16.55 9.85 -5.42
C SER A 461 -15.82 8.84 -6.31
N LYS A 462 -14.94 9.32 -7.21
CA LYS A 462 -14.06 8.48 -8.05
C LYS A 462 -13.13 7.65 -7.19
N GLY A 463 -12.48 8.25 -6.18
CA GLY A 463 -11.61 7.54 -5.24
C GLY A 463 -12.35 6.48 -4.41
N ALA A 464 -13.57 6.77 -3.94
CA ALA A 464 -14.41 5.81 -3.24
C ALA A 464 -14.82 4.63 -4.14
N GLY A 465 -15.15 4.89 -5.42
CA GLY A 465 -15.46 3.85 -6.40
C GLY A 465 -14.27 2.91 -6.68
N ILE A 466 -13.06 3.49 -6.82
CA ILE A 466 -11.81 2.71 -6.95
C ILE A 466 -11.56 1.88 -5.68
N GLY A 467 -11.74 2.48 -4.49
CA GLY A 467 -11.63 1.78 -3.20
C GLY A 467 -12.59 0.61 -3.06
N LEU A 468 -13.84 0.76 -3.54
CA LEU A 468 -14.83 -0.31 -3.57
C LEU A 468 -14.38 -1.47 -4.48
N THR A 469 -13.83 -1.18 -5.66
CA THR A 469 -13.28 -2.22 -6.55
C THR A 469 -12.14 -2.98 -5.87
N ILE A 470 -11.19 -2.28 -5.24
CA ILE A 470 -10.06 -2.89 -4.51
C ILE A 470 -10.57 -3.78 -3.37
N VAL A 471 -11.55 -3.30 -2.60
CA VAL A 471 -12.20 -4.07 -1.51
C VAL A 471 -12.87 -5.34 -2.02
N LEU A 472 -13.63 -5.28 -3.12
CA LEU A 472 -14.33 -6.45 -3.65
C LEU A 472 -13.35 -7.50 -4.20
N SER A 473 -12.31 -7.08 -4.94
CA SER A 473 -11.23 -7.97 -5.37
C SER A 473 -10.48 -8.60 -4.19
N MET A 474 -10.21 -7.82 -3.14
CA MET A 474 -9.56 -8.29 -1.91
C MET A 474 -10.42 -9.32 -1.16
N ALA A 475 -11.72 -9.06 -1.00
CA ALA A 475 -12.66 -9.99 -0.37
C ALA A 475 -12.76 -11.30 -1.16
N ALA A 476 -12.94 -11.24 -2.48
CA ALA A 476 -13.05 -12.42 -3.33
C ALA A 476 -11.77 -13.28 -3.29
N ASN A 477 -10.59 -12.66 -3.40
CA ASN A 477 -9.32 -13.39 -3.35
C ASN A 477 -9.09 -14.06 -1.98
N LEU A 478 -9.40 -13.37 -0.88
CA LEU A 478 -9.25 -13.92 0.47
C LEU A 478 -10.21 -15.09 0.73
N ILE A 479 -11.48 -14.98 0.34
CA ILE A 479 -12.46 -16.07 0.48
C ILE A 479 -12.00 -17.29 -0.31
N THR A 480 -11.66 -17.12 -1.60
CA THR A 480 -11.23 -18.22 -2.48
C THR A 480 -9.98 -18.92 -1.96
N LEU A 481 -8.95 -18.18 -1.54
CA LEU A 481 -7.68 -18.77 -1.14
C LEU A 481 -7.71 -19.37 0.26
N LEU A 482 -8.45 -18.80 1.21
CA LEU A 482 -8.68 -19.46 2.50
C LEU A 482 -9.47 -20.75 2.31
N ALA A 483 -10.55 -20.74 1.53
CA ALA A 483 -11.32 -21.96 1.22
C ALA A 483 -10.44 -23.04 0.57
N LEU A 484 -9.60 -22.66 -0.41
CA LEU A 484 -8.66 -23.59 -1.06
C LEU A 484 -7.60 -24.11 -0.08
N LEU A 485 -7.03 -23.26 0.78
CA LEU A 485 -6.05 -23.65 1.79
C LEU A 485 -6.63 -24.65 2.80
N TYR A 486 -7.85 -24.42 3.30
CA TYR A 486 -8.53 -25.35 4.19
C TYR A 486 -8.95 -26.66 3.49
N ALA A 487 -9.33 -26.62 2.20
CA ALA A 487 -9.59 -27.82 1.41
C ALA A 487 -8.31 -28.66 1.20
N VAL A 488 -7.17 -28.02 0.89
CA VAL A 488 -5.85 -28.68 0.80
C VAL A 488 -5.45 -29.26 2.17
N ASN A 489 -5.67 -28.53 3.26
CA ASN A 489 -5.40 -29.03 4.62
C ASN A 489 -6.24 -30.25 5.00
N ALA A 490 -7.52 -30.28 4.61
CA ALA A 490 -8.37 -31.46 4.83
C ALA A 490 -7.83 -32.68 4.06
N GLY A 491 -7.41 -32.49 2.81
CA GLY A 491 -6.75 -33.54 2.01
C GLY A 491 -5.41 -34.00 2.60
N LEU A 492 -4.57 -33.06 3.06
CA LEU A 492 -3.29 -33.36 3.72
C LEU A 492 -3.49 -34.09 5.06
N THR A 493 -4.50 -33.71 5.85
CA THR A 493 -4.82 -34.39 7.12
C THR A 493 -5.35 -35.80 6.86
N TRP A 494 -6.21 -35.98 5.85
CA TRP A 494 -6.67 -37.29 5.42
C TRP A 494 -5.50 -38.20 4.98
N ILE A 495 -4.52 -37.67 4.25
CA ILE A 495 -3.29 -38.40 3.88
C ILE A 495 -2.41 -38.67 5.12
N GLY A 496 -2.22 -37.68 6.00
CA GLY A 496 -1.41 -37.77 7.21
C GLY A 496 -1.89 -38.84 8.18
N ASN A 497 -3.20 -39.04 8.29
CA ASN A 497 -3.79 -40.09 9.12
C ASN A 497 -3.35 -41.51 8.70
N PHE A 498 -3.11 -41.78 7.41
CA PHE A 498 -2.54 -43.08 6.96
C PHE A 498 -1.06 -43.27 7.35
N LEU A 499 -0.37 -42.19 7.68
CA LEU A 499 1.03 -42.18 8.14
C LEU A 499 1.14 -42.04 9.67
N THR A 500 0.01 -42.05 10.40
CA THR A 500 -0.07 -41.76 11.84
C THR A 500 0.43 -40.33 12.19
N ILE A 501 0.29 -39.38 11.25
CA ILE A 501 0.61 -37.96 11.45
C ILE A 501 -0.69 -37.18 11.58
N GLU A 502 -1.12 -36.96 12.82
CA GLU A 502 -2.31 -36.16 13.13
C GLU A 502 -2.13 -34.70 12.68
N ASN A 503 -3.23 -34.07 12.23
CA ASN A 503 -3.31 -32.65 11.89
C ASN A 503 -2.24 -32.17 10.88
N LEU A 504 -1.88 -33.01 9.91
CA LEU A 504 -0.96 -32.66 8.82
C LEU A 504 -1.56 -31.54 7.94
N THR A 505 -1.05 -30.33 8.11
CA THR A 505 -1.46 -29.14 7.35
C THR A 505 -0.32 -28.54 6.55
N LEU A 506 -0.65 -27.75 5.53
CA LEU A 506 0.33 -27.04 4.71
C LEU A 506 1.14 -26.02 5.52
N GLN A 507 0.50 -25.36 6.50
CA GLN A 507 1.16 -24.49 7.48
C GLN A 507 2.12 -25.25 8.38
N LEU A 508 1.81 -26.49 8.79
CA LEU A 508 2.72 -27.32 9.59
C LEU A 508 3.96 -27.70 8.77
N ILE A 509 3.76 -28.21 7.55
CA ILE A 509 4.86 -28.62 6.64
C ILE A 509 5.78 -27.42 6.34
N THR A 510 5.19 -26.30 5.88
CA THR A 510 5.99 -25.12 5.51
C THR A 510 6.49 -24.33 6.71
N GLY A 511 5.85 -24.45 7.88
CA GLY A 511 6.34 -23.91 9.14
C GLY A 511 7.69 -24.50 9.54
N TYR A 512 7.85 -25.82 9.41
CA TYR A 512 9.16 -26.47 9.59
C TYR A 512 10.19 -26.06 8.53
N ILE A 513 9.78 -25.85 7.27
CA ILE A 513 10.65 -25.31 6.20
C ILE A 513 11.11 -23.87 6.53
N PHE A 514 10.32 -23.11 7.29
CA PHE A 514 10.66 -21.74 7.72
C PHE A 514 11.35 -21.66 9.08
N VAL A 515 11.58 -22.76 9.82
CA VAL A 515 12.40 -22.76 11.04
C VAL A 515 13.83 -22.21 10.80
N PRO A 516 14.54 -22.57 9.72
CA PRO A 516 15.84 -21.94 9.40
C PRO A 516 15.72 -20.44 9.13
N ILE A 517 14.66 -19.99 8.44
CA ILE A 517 14.43 -18.56 8.14
C ILE A 517 14.17 -17.78 9.44
N SER A 518 13.35 -18.35 10.32
CA SER A 518 13.08 -17.84 11.67
C SER A 518 14.38 -17.70 12.49
N TRP A 519 15.20 -18.75 12.53
CA TRP A 519 16.49 -18.72 13.22
C TRP A 519 17.45 -17.67 12.65
N LEU A 520 17.56 -17.55 11.31
CA LEU A 520 18.42 -16.56 10.65
C LEU A 520 18.04 -15.10 10.99
N MET A 521 16.77 -14.81 11.30
CA MET A 521 16.38 -13.47 11.79
C MET A 521 16.86 -13.18 13.22
N GLY A 522 17.36 -14.19 13.95
CA GLY A 522 17.82 -14.07 15.33
C GLY A 522 16.70 -14.18 16.38
N ILE A 523 15.64 -14.91 16.05
CA ILE A 523 14.60 -15.40 16.96
C ILE A 523 15.21 -16.32 18.03
N GLU A 524 14.62 -16.38 19.23
CA GLU A 524 15.12 -17.27 20.29
C GLU A 524 14.90 -18.76 19.94
N ASN A 525 15.85 -19.62 20.30
CA ASN A 525 15.83 -21.06 19.95
C ASN A 525 14.55 -21.81 20.40
N LYS A 526 13.84 -21.32 21.42
CA LYS A 526 12.53 -21.85 21.85
C LYS A 526 11.36 -21.41 20.98
N ASP A 527 11.47 -20.25 20.34
CA ASP A 527 10.41 -19.56 19.60
C ASP A 527 10.49 -19.81 18.08
N VAL A 528 11.56 -20.44 17.58
CA VAL A 528 11.79 -20.60 16.13
C VAL A 528 10.72 -21.41 15.41
N VAL A 529 10.09 -22.39 16.06
CA VAL A 529 9.00 -23.20 15.50
C VAL A 529 7.69 -22.41 15.46
N PRO A 530 7.19 -21.81 16.57
CA PRO A 530 6.10 -20.83 16.54
C PRO A 530 6.25 -19.76 15.46
N VAL A 531 7.40 -19.09 15.38
CA VAL A 531 7.60 -18.03 14.38
C VAL A 531 7.72 -18.59 12.96
N GLY A 532 8.28 -19.78 12.76
CA GLY A 532 8.23 -20.48 11.47
C GLY A 532 6.80 -20.78 11.02
N GLN A 533 5.93 -21.22 11.93
CA GLN A 533 4.50 -21.44 11.67
C GLN A 533 3.75 -20.14 11.36
N LEU A 534 4.06 -19.03 12.06
CA LEU A 534 3.51 -17.70 11.74
C LEU A 534 3.95 -17.19 10.36
N LEU A 535 5.21 -17.42 9.95
CA LEU A 535 5.68 -17.14 8.59
C LEU A 535 4.94 -17.97 7.54
N ALA A 536 4.64 -19.24 7.83
CA ALA A 536 3.86 -20.09 6.93
C ALA A 536 2.42 -19.60 6.79
N LEU A 537 1.79 -19.25 7.93
CA LEU A 537 0.45 -18.70 7.97
C LEU A 537 0.35 -17.37 7.19
N LYS A 538 1.37 -16.50 7.28
CA LYS A 538 1.48 -15.29 6.45
C LYS A 538 1.42 -15.61 4.96
N ILE A 539 2.29 -16.50 4.48
CA ILE A 539 2.47 -16.78 3.04
C ILE A 539 1.21 -17.42 2.43
N TRP A 540 0.61 -18.38 3.12
CA TRP A 540 -0.54 -19.15 2.61
C TRP A 540 -1.89 -18.47 2.81
N ALA A 541 -2.10 -17.79 3.94
CA ALA A 541 -3.34 -17.08 4.24
C ALA A 541 -3.16 -15.57 4.01
N ASN A 542 -2.59 -14.87 4.98
CA ASN A 542 -2.19 -13.46 4.95
C ASN A 542 -1.59 -13.06 6.32
N GLU A 543 -1.00 -11.87 6.35
CA GLU A 543 -0.43 -11.27 7.57
C GLU A 543 -1.47 -10.92 8.65
N PHE A 544 -2.73 -10.59 8.33
CA PHE A 544 -3.76 -10.34 9.35
C PHE A 544 -4.06 -11.59 10.19
N VAL A 545 -4.26 -12.74 9.54
CA VAL A 545 -4.48 -14.02 10.22
C VAL A 545 -3.24 -14.43 11.02
N ALA A 546 -2.03 -14.18 10.50
CA ALA A 546 -0.79 -14.42 11.25
C ALA A 546 -0.66 -13.50 12.48
N TYR A 547 -1.03 -12.22 12.39
CA TYR A 547 -1.04 -11.31 13.55
C TYR A 547 -2.09 -11.70 14.59
N GLN A 548 -3.26 -12.17 14.16
CA GLN A 548 -4.28 -12.70 15.07
C GLN A 548 -3.75 -13.92 15.83
N GLU A 549 -3.19 -14.91 15.12
CA GLU A 549 -2.63 -16.12 15.73
C GLU A 549 -1.47 -15.82 16.70
N MET A 550 -0.60 -14.86 16.34
CA MET A 550 0.47 -14.37 17.21
C MET A 550 -0.06 -13.70 18.50
N LYS A 551 -1.29 -13.17 18.47
CA LYS A 551 -1.93 -12.46 19.57
C LYS A 551 -2.97 -13.27 20.35
N THR A 552 -3.38 -14.44 19.85
CA THR A 552 -4.25 -15.38 20.58
C THR A 552 -3.49 -16.59 21.07
N THR A 553 -2.84 -17.33 20.16
CA THR A 553 -2.29 -18.66 20.43
C THR A 553 -0.87 -18.60 20.96
N TYR A 554 -0.06 -17.65 20.45
CA TYR A 554 1.36 -17.52 20.80
C TYR A 554 1.68 -16.33 21.73
N ALA A 555 0.66 -15.64 22.26
CA ALA A 555 0.81 -14.39 23.00
C ALA A 555 1.75 -14.50 24.21
N ASP A 556 1.57 -15.54 25.03
CA ASP A 556 2.35 -15.80 26.25
C ASP A 556 3.53 -16.77 26.01
N LEU A 557 3.65 -17.34 24.81
CA LEU A 557 4.72 -18.28 24.44
C LEU A 557 5.99 -17.57 23.95
N LEU A 558 5.83 -16.52 23.15
CA LEU A 558 6.94 -15.79 22.53
C LEU A 558 7.66 -14.88 23.54
N SER A 559 9.00 -14.90 23.51
CA SER A 559 9.79 -13.85 24.18
C SER A 559 9.51 -12.48 23.58
N GLU A 560 9.76 -11.41 24.34
CA GLU A 560 9.63 -10.04 23.85
C GLU A 560 10.49 -9.80 22.59
N ARG A 561 11.74 -10.28 22.61
CA ARG A 561 12.62 -10.28 21.43
C ARG A 561 11.96 -10.93 20.22
N SER A 562 11.49 -12.17 20.33
CA SER A 562 10.90 -12.90 19.21
C SER A 562 9.60 -12.27 18.74
N ARG A 563 8.77 -11.75 19.66
CA ARG A 563 7.52 -11.02 19.37
C ARG A 563 7.77 -9.76 18.55
N ILE A 564 8.82 -8.99 18.87
CA ILE A 564 9.20 -7.81 18.09
C ILE A 564 9.73 -8.24 16.71
N ILE A 565 10.71 -9.14 16.63
CA ILE A 565 11.29 -9.57 15.34
C ILE A 565 10.22 -10.20 14.43
N ALA A 566 9.31 -11.02 14.99
CA ALA A 566 8.16 -11.55 14.26
C ALA A 566 7.23 -10.44 13.77
N THR A 567 7.01 -9.38 14.54
CA THR A 567 6.19 -8.23 14.10
C THR A 567 6.75 -7.60 12.82
N TYR A 568 8.07 -7.38 12.72
CA TYR A 568 8.71 -6.87 11.50
C TYR A 568 8.67 -7.90 10.35
N ALA A 569 8.89 -9.19 10.64
CA ALA A 569 8.87 -10.26 9.64
C ALA A 569 7.47 -10.51 9.05
N LEU A 570 6.41 -10.25 9.82
CA LEU A 570 5.01 -10.32 9.38
C LEU A 570 4.57 -9.05 8.63
N CYS A 571 5.23 -7.92 8.82
CA CYS A 571 4.78 -6.59 8.36
C CYS A 571 5.00 -6.35 6.85
N GLY A 572 4.27 -7.07 6.01
CA GLY A 572 4.14 -6.76 4.59
C GLY A 572 3.23 -7.73 3.85
N PHE A 573 2.55 -7.26 2.81
CA PHE A 573 1.55 -8.00 2.04
C PHE A 573 2.07 -9.22 1.24
N ALA A 574 3.30 -9.67 1.42
CA ALA A 574 3.85 -10.86 0.78
C ALA A 574 3.09 -12.15 1.19
N ASN A 575 2.06 -12.48 0.41
CA ASN A 575 1.20 -13.66 0.53
C ASN A 575 0.58 -14.01 -0.85
N LEU A 576 -0.05 -15.18 -0.98
CA LEU A 576 -0.64 -15.62 -2.26
C LEU A 576 -1.88 -14.81 -2.71
N GLY A 577 -2.68 -14.26 -1.79
CA GLY A 577 -3.84 -13.42 -2.14
C GLY A 577 -3.47 -12.08 -2.73
N SER A 578 -2.36 -11.52 -2.25
CA SER A 578 -1.74 -10.32 -2.78
C SER A 578 -1.23 -10.48 -4.21
N ILE A 579 -0.81 -11.69 -4.63
CA ILE A 579 -0.49 -11.97 -6.05
C ILE A 579 -1.74 -11.78 -6.90
N GLY A 580 -2.86 -12.38 -6.50
CA GLY A 580 -4.15 -12.20 -7.21
C GLY A 580 -4.58 -10.74 -7.27
N LEU A 581 -4.42 -9.98 -6.18
CA LEU A 581 -4.77 -8.57 -6.13
C LEU A 581 -3.86 -7.70 -7.01
N GLN A 582 -2.53 -7.87 -6.95
CA GLN A 582 -1.59 -7.11 -7.78
C GLN A 582 -1.78 -7.41 -9.28
N VAL A 583 -1.90 -8.69 -9.65
CA VAL A 583 -2.11 -9.08 -11.06
C VAL A 583 -3.44 -8.52 -11.58
N SER A 584 -4.50 -8.55 -10.77
CA SER A 584 -5.81 -7.97 -11.13
C SER A 584 -5.74 -6.44 -11.32
N VAL A 585 -5.17 -5.70 -10.37
CA VAL A 585 -5.13 -4.23 -10.43
C VAL A 585 -4.16 -3.72 -11.51
N LEU A 586 -2.91 -4.21 -11.53
CA LEU A 586 -1.91 -3.79 -12.51
C LEU A 586 -2.31 -4.23 -13.93
N GLY A 587 -2.87 -5.44 -14.10
CA GLY A 587 -3.34 -5.93 -15.39
C GLY A 587 -4.60 -5.20 -15.89
N GLY A 588 -5.46 -4.73 -14.99
CA GLY A 588 -6.59 -3.86 -15.32
C GLY A 588 -6.15 -2.48 -15.81
N LEU A 589 -5.15 -1.89 -15.15
CA LEU A 589 -4.59 -0.57 -15.48
C LEU A 589 -3.70 -0.58 -16.73
N ALA A 590 -2.93 -1.66 -16.95
CA ALA A 590 -1.98 -1.80 -18.05
C ALA A 590 -2.16 -3.14 -18.78
N LYS A 591 -3.28 -3.26 -19.50
CA LYS A 591 -3.70 -4.48 -20.23
C LYS A 591 -2.63 -5.04 -21.18
N SER A 592 -1.75 -4.20 -21.72
CA SER A 592 -0.62 -4.58 -22.58
C SER A 592 0.52 -5.30 -21.85
N ARG A 593 0.60 -5.20 -20.52
CA ARG A 593 1.67 -5.77 -19.68
C ARG A 593 1.22 -6.92 -18.77
N THR A 594 -0.05 -7.35 -18.83
CA THR A 594 -0.62 -8.43 -18.00
C THR A 594 0.23 -9.71 -17.99
N GLY A 595 0.83 -10.09 -19.12
CA GLY A 595 1.75 -11.24 -19.19
C GLY A 595 3.05 -11.05 -18.40
N ALA A 596 3.67 -9.87 -18.50
CA ALA A 596 4.86 -9.51 -17.71
C ALA A 596 4.51 -9.49 -16.21
N ILE A 597 3.45 -8.78 -15.84
CA ILE A 597 2.95 -8.69 -14.45
C ILE A 597 2.75 -10.09 -13.86
N SER A 598 2.02 -10.97 -14.56
CA SER A 598 1.75 -12.34 -14.11
C SER A 598 3.03 -13.16 -13.93
N SER A 599 3.96 -13.13 -14.89
CA SER A 599 5.22 -13.89 -14.81
C SER A 599 6.19 -13.38 -13.74
N LEU A 600 6.15 -12.09 -13.39
CA LEU A 600 6.98 -11.49 -12.35
C LEU A 600 6.39 -11.68 -10.93
N ALA A 601 5.07 -11.84 -10.79
CA ALA A 601 4.37 -11.74 -9.51
C ALA A 601 4.90 -12.68 -8.41
N VAL A 602 5.21 -13.94 -8.72
CA VAL A 602 5.75 -14.90 -7.73
C VAL A 602 7.16 -14.50 -7.29
N SER A 603 7.99 -14.01 -8.21
CA SER A 603 9.35 -13.51 -7.90
C SER A 603 9.27 -12.27 -7.00
N ALA A 604 8.38 -11.33 -7.33
CA ALA A 604 8.16 -10.12 -6.57
C ALA A 604 7.57 -10.38 -5.17
N MET A 605 6.67 -11.35 -5.02
CA MET A 605 6.09 -11.72 -3.73
C MET A 605 7.14 -12.32 -2.78
N LEU A 606 7.95 -13.26 -3.28
CA LEU A 606 9.08 -13.81 -2.51
C LEU A 606 10.11 -12.73 -2.16
N CYS A 607 10.33 -11.75 -3.05
CA CYS A 607 11.17 -10.58 -2.76
C CYS A 607 10.56 -9.69 -1.67
N GLY A 608 9.25 -9.46 -1.67
CA GLY A 608 8.57 -8.73 -0.58
C GLY A 608 8.73 -9.44 0.76
N ALA A 609 8.59 -10.77 0.79
CA ALA A 609 8.82 -11.56 2.00
C ALA A 609 10.27 -11.43 2.49
N MET A 610 11.26 -11.62 1.62
CA MET A 610 12.68 -11.45 1.96
C MET A 610 13.03 -10.02 2.39
N SER A 611 12.37 -9.00 1.84
CA SER A 611 12.48 -7.61 2.29
C SER A 611 12.00 -7.45 3.74
N THR A 612 10.85 -8.02 4.10
CA THR A 612 10.36 -8.01 5.50
C THR A 612 11.28 -8.79 6.45
N TRP A 613 11.90 -9.88 5.98
CA TRP A 613 12.85 -10.67 6.78
C TRP A 613 14.20 -9.95 6.99
N ILE A 614 14.69 -9.18 6.00
CA ILE A 614 15.88 -8.34 6.15
C ILE A 614 15.60 -7.16 7.10
N SER A 615 14.42 -6.54 7.03
CA SER A 615 13.99 -5.55 8.04
C SER A 615 13.92 -6.17 9.45
N ALA A 616 13.46 -7.41 9.58
CA ALA A 616 13.43 -8.14 10.86
C ALA A 616 14.84 -8.50 11.37
N CYS A 617 15.78 -8.87 10.51
CA CYS A 617 17.20 -8.99 10.87
C CYS A 617 17.76 -7.68 11.45
N LEU A 618 17.44 -6.53 10.83
CA LEU A 618 17.90 -5.22 11.34
C LEU A 618 17.29 -4.87 12.69
N ALA A 619 16.00 -5.17 12.92
CA ALA A 619 15.41 -5.07 14.26
C ALA A 619 16.15 -5.98 15.25
N GLY A 620 16.38 -7.26 14.90
CA GLY A 620 17.12 -8.21 15.72
C GLY A 620 18.56 -7.81 16.06
N MET A 621 19.22 -7.04 15.19
CA MET A 621 20.56 -6.46 15.42
C MET A 621 20.55 -5.24 16.36
N LEU A 622 19.46 -4.46 16.41
CA LEU A 622 19.44 -3.12 17.01
C LEU A 622 18.71 -3.00 18.35
N LEU A 623 17.98 -4.04 18.79
CA LEU A 623 17.33 -4.12 20.12
C LEU A 623 18.32 -4.06 21.29
#